data_AF-A0A6X6RKB0-F1
#
_entry.id   AF-A0A6X6RKB0-F1
#
_cell.length_a   1.000
_cell.length_b   1.000
_cell.length_c   1.000
_cell.angle_alpha   90.00
_cell.angle_beta   90.00
_cell.angle_gamma   90.00
#
_symmetry.space_group_name_H-M   'P 1'
#
loop_
_entity.id
_entity.type
_entity.pdbx_description
1 polymer ?
#
loop_
_entity_poly.entity_id
_entity_poly.type
_entity_poly.pdbx_seq_one_letter_code
_entity_poly.pdbx_strand_id
1 'polypeptide(L)' 'MTIYLINSTHTYNDKTNELKNIKTGKMIKIAAMRIKCLEYMLNHAQQEIIYKKQLTNELWGERS' A
#
# COMPACT_ATOMS: atom_id res chain seq x y z
N MET A 1 -11.95 0.15 -9.31
CA MET A 1 -10.88 -0.82 -9.64
C MET A 1 -9.76 -0.01 -10.26
N THR A 2 -8.74 0.24 -9.45
CA THR A 2 -7.57 1.01 -9.84
C THR A 2 -6.35 0.09 -9.76
N ILE A 3 -5.54 0.12 -10.81
CA ILE A 3 -4.25 -0.58 -10.82
C ILE A 3 -3.17 0.47 -10.61
N TYR A 4 -2.49 0.40 -9.47
CA TYR A 4 -1.43 1.33 -9.10
C TYR A 4 -0.08 0.79 -9.57
N LEU A 5 0.75 1.66 -10.15
CA LEU A 5 2.16 1.36 -10.44
C LEU A 5 3.01 1.73 -9.22
N ILE A 6 3.62 0.75 -8.58
CA ILE A 6 4.45 0.92 -7.39
C ILE A 6 5.92 0.76 -7.78
N ASN A 7 6.70 1.81 -7.53
CA ASN A 7 8.15 1.86 -7.75
C ASN A 7 8.57 1.34 -9.15
N SER A 8 7.76 1.62 -10.17
CA SER A 8 7.94 1.18 -11.57
C SER A 8 8.20 -0.32 -11.80
N THR A 9 8.00 -1.16 -10.77
CA THR A 9 8.42 -2.57 -10.76
C THR A 9 7.27 -3.50 -10.43
N HIS A 10 6.23 -2.98 -9.77
CA HIS A 10 5.08 -3.75 -9.35
C HIS A 10 3.78 -3.05 -9.71
N THR A 11 2.74 -3.82 -10.01
CA THR A 11 1.37 -3.34 -10.10
C THR A 11 0.58 -3.84 -8.89
N TYR A 12 -0.20 -2.97 -8.26
CA TYR A 12 -1.14 -3.33 -7.21
C TYR A 12 -2.58 -3.16 -7.68
N ASN A 13 -3.42 -4.18 -7.52
CA ASN A 13 -4.86 -4.13 -7.83
C ASN A 13 -5.66 -4.00 -6.53
N ASP A 14 -6.33 -2.86 -6.34
CA ASP A 14 -7.12 -2.57 -5.12
C ASP A 14 -8.33 -3.49 -4.92
N LYS A 15 -8.88 -4.03 -6.00
CA LYS A 15 -10.05 -4.91 -5.94
C LYS A 15 -9.68 -6.31 -5.46
N THR A 16 -8.52 -6.84 -5.90
CA THR A 16 -8.09 -8.20 -5.57
C THR A 16 -7.09 -8.25 -4.42
N ASN A 17 -6.54 -7.09 -4.04
CA ASN A 17 -5.45 -6.94 -3.08
C ASN A 17 -4.20 -7.73 -3.48
N GLU A 18 -3.88 -7.74 -4.76
CA GLU A 18 -2.75 -8.47 -5.32
C GLU A 18 -1.66 -7.52 -5.77
N LEU A 19 -0.42 -7.83 -5.38
CA LEU A 19 0.79 -7.19 -5.89
C LEU A 19 1.45 -8.12 -6.89
N LYS A 20 1.66 -7.64 -8.11
CA LYS A 20 2.32 -8.38 -9.18
C LYS A 20 3.61 -7.70 -9.57
N ASN A 21 4.71 -8.45 -9.63
CA ASN A 21 5.96 -7.98 -10.19
C ASN A 21 5.89 -7.97 -11.72
N ILE A 22 6.20 -6.83 -12.34
CA ILE A 22 6.03 -6.63 -13.79
C ILE A 22 7.03 -7.49 -14.59
N LYS A 23 8.28 -7.60 -14.13
CA LYS A 23 9.34 -8.33 -14.84
C LYS A 23 9.16 -9.84 -14.80
N THR A 24 8.81 -10.36 -13.63
CA THR A 24 8.75 -11.82 -13.39
C THR A 24 7.33 -12.39 -13.51
N GLY A 25 6.31 -11.53 -13.52
CA GLY A 25 4.91 -11.95 -13.49
C GLY A 25 4.43 -12.55 -12.17
N LYS A 26 5.32 -12.75 -11.19
CA LYS A 26 4.98 -13.32 -9.88
C LYS A 26 3.99 -12.43 -9.15
N MET A 27 3.00 -13.05 -8.52
CA MET A 27 1.91 -12.39 -7.83
C MET A 27 1.83 -12.85 -6.38
N ILE A 28 1.57 -11.92 -5.47
CA ILE A 28 1.29 -12.20 -4.06
C ILE A 28 -0.02 -11.51 -3.66
N LYS A 29 -0.82 -12.20 -2.85
CA LYS A 29 -1.98 -11.58 -2.19
C LYS A 29 -1.53 -10.91 -0.90
N ILE A 30 -1.89 -9.65 -0.73
CA ILE A 30 -1.51 -8.85 0.43
C ILE A 30 -2.45 -9.16 1.60
N ALA A 31 -1.88 -9.28 2.81
CA ALA A 31 -2.66 -9.48 4.03
C ALA A 31 -3.40 -8.20 4.44
N ALA A 32 -4.56 -8.36 5.08
CA ALA A 32 -5.48 -7.27 5.50
C ALA A 32 -4.78 -6.04 6.09
N MET A 33 -3.90 -6.21 7.08
CA MET A 33 -3.23 -5.05 7.70
C MET A 33 -2.22 -4.37 6.77
N ARG A 34 -1.54 -5.13 5.90
CA ARG A 34 -0.62 -4.55 4.93
C ARG A 34 -1.37 -3.78 3.84
N ILE A 35 -2.59 -4.18 3.50
CA ILE A 35 -3.47 -3.44 2.60
C ILE A 35 -3.77 -2.07 3.20
N LYS A 36 -4.20 -1.99 4.46
CA LYS A 36 -4.47 -0.71 5.12
C LYS A 36 -3.25 0.22 5.13
N CYS A 37 -2.05 -0.33 5.41
CA CYS A 37 -0.82 0.45 5.34
C CYS A 37 -0.57 0.99 3.92
N LEU A 38 -0.78 0.15 2.91
CA LEU A 38 -0.57 0.50 1.52
C LEU A 38 -1.58 1.55 1.03
N GLU A 39 -2.86 1.39 1.37
CA GLU A 39 -3.91 2.37 1.08
C GLU A 39 -3.56 3.75 1.66
N TYR A 40 -3.09 3.79 2.90
CA TYR A 40 -2.62 5.03 3.51
C TYR A 40 -1.47 5.66 2.71
N MET A 41 -0.46 4.87 2.36
CA MET A 41 0.68 5.35 1.56
C MET A 41 0.27 5.84 0.17
N LEU A 42 -0.69 5.19 -0.48
CA LEU A 42 -1.21 5.59 -1.78
C LEU A 42 -1.98 6.92 -1.70
N ASN A 43 -2.82 7.09 -0.67
CA ASN A 43 -3.56 8.34 -0.44
C ASN A 43 -2.66 9.52 -0.10
N HIS A 44 -1.45 9.23 0.40
CA HIS A 44 -0.45 10.22 0.79
C HIS A 44 0.78 10.22 -0.11
N ALA A 45 0.69 9.68 -1.33
CA ALA A 45 1.84 9.49 -2.22
C ALA A 45 2.56 10.78 -2.64
N GLN A 46 1.92 11.95 -2.48
CA GLN A 46 2.54 13.25 -2.71
C GLN A 46 3.39 13.74 -1.54
N GLN A 47 3.25 13.14 -0.35
CA GLN A 47 4.08 13.44 0.80
C GLN A 47 5.45 12.78 0.62
N GLU A 48 6.52 13.58 0.75
CA GLU A 48 7.88 13.07 0.64
C GLU A 48 8.22 12.06 1.74
N ILE A 49 7.73 12.29 2.96
CA ILE A 49 7.97 11.46 4.13
C ILE A 49 6.65 11.17 4.84
N ILE A 50 6.37 9.88 5.05
CA ILE A 50 5.31 9.41 5.94
C ILE A 50 5.96 8.97 7.25
N TYR A 51 5.68 9.69 8.34
CA TYR A 51 6.19 9.33 9.66
C TYR A 51 5.44 8.13 10.23
N LYS A 52 6.16 7.28 10.96
CA LYS A 52 5.58 6.10 11.63
C LYS A 52 4.35 6.45 12.48
N LYS A 53 4.38 7.58 13.20
CA LYS A 53 3.26 8.02 14.05
C LYS A 53 1.98 8.28 13.25
N GLN A 54 2.09 8.87 12.06
CA GLN A 54 0.94 9.14 11.20
C GLN A 54 0.29 7.83 10.75
N LEU A 55 1.11 6.90 10.27
CA LEU A 55 0.63 5.58 9.86
C LEU A 55 0.02 4.80 11.04
N THR A 56 0.65 4.80 12.21
CA THR A 56 0.13 4.09 13.37
C THR A 56 -1.18 4.70 13.88
N ASN A 57 -1.29 6.03 13.87
CA ASN A 57 -2.50 6.72 14.30
C ASN A 57 -3.67 6.42 13.37
N GLU A 58 -3.45 6.39 12.05
CA GLU A 58 -4.49 6.00 11.10
C GLU A 58 -4.96 4.55 11.33
N LEU A 59 -4.01 3.63 11.46
CA LEU A 59 -4.32 2.20 11.51
C LEU A 59 -4.98 1.76 12.82
N TRP A 60 -4.63 2.43 13.92
CA TRP A 60 -4.97 1.97 15.27
C TRP A 60 -5.56 3.04 16.18
N GLY A 61 -5.83 4.24 15.66
CA GLY A 61 -6.23 5.40 16.45
C GLY A 61 -5.07 6.03 17.21
N GLU A 62 -5.32 7.17 17.84
CA GLU A 62 -4.36 7.73 18.80
C GLU A 62 -4.16 6.75 19.95
N ARG A 63 -2.91 6.39 20.17
CA ARG A 63 -2.48 5.59 21.32
C ARG A 63 -1.64 6.47 22.23
N SER A 64 -2.08 6.56 23.49
CA SER A 64 -1.38 7.20 24.60
C SER A 64 -0.07 6.51 24.92
#